data_AF-A0AB74U1Q5-F1
#
_entry.id   AF-A0AB74U1Q5-F1
#
_cell.length_a   1.000
_cell.length_b   1.000
_cell.length_c   1.000
_cell.angle_alpha   90.00
_cell.angle_beta   90.00
_cell.angle_gamma   90.00
#
_symmetry.space_group_name_H-M   'P 1'
#
loop_
_entity.id
_entity.type
_entity.pdbx_description
1 polymer ?
#
loop_
_entity_poly.entity_id
_entity_poly.type
_entity_poly.pdbx_seq_one_letter_code
_entity_poly.pdbx_strand_id
1 'polypeptide(L)'
;MKSNDILNRSFNVKLRGFDKEEVRAFLSKVADEVYELQQEKKELERKLELASDEISDYEGKQDALNRSIVVAQDAADRLKEEAHNEANHLIAQAEADAKALEQAAEKKVQAMMKEAIAKVHRIQDETEALRQQSVQFNIELNKMLEAYQTVLGDDKWKNLLSIETINQIELEDTIEAVRQMANEDQVVETSESHSEIEDEDGLGNREAVELPDFDDAE
;
A
#
# COMPACT_ATOMS: atom_id res chain seq x y z
N MET A 1 -80.11 4.46 -52.77
CA MET A 1 -81.50 3.99 -52.60
C MET A 1 -81.45 2.86 -51.59
N LYS A 2 -82.13 2.99 -50.45
CA LYS A 2 -82.19 1.95 -49.41
C LYS A 2 -83.17 0.86 -49.85
N SER A 3 -83.04 -0.35 -49.31
CA SER A 3 -83.98 -1.45 -49.59
C SER A 3 -85.45 -1.04 -49.41
N ASN A 4 -85.76 -0.28 -48.35
CA ASN A 4 -87.10 0.29 -48.12
C ASN A 4 -87.57 1.30 -49.20
N ASP A 5 -86.64 2.01 -49.84
CA ASP A 5 -86.98 2.94 -50.92
C ASP A 5 -87.39 2.19 -52.20
N ILE A 6 -86.93 0.94 -52.36
CA ILE A 6 -87.22 0.05 -53.51
C ILE A 6 -88.61 -0.57 -53.34
N LEU A 7 -88.94 -1.02 -52.14
CA LEU A 7 -90.26 -1.60 -51.82
C LEU A 7 -91.39 -0.58 -51.88
N ASN A 8 -91.13 0.67 -51.47
CA ASN A 8 -92.12 1.75 -51.46
C ASN A 8 -92.26 2.49 -52.80
N ARG A 9 -91.57 2.04 -53.85
CA ARG A 9 -91.59 2.73 -55.15
C ARG A 9 -92.88 2.42 -55.92
N SER A 10 -93.67 3.45 -56.21
CA SER A 10 -94.86 3.36 -57.06
C SER A 10 -94.56 3.71 -58.53
N PHE A 11 -95.16 2.96 -59.47
CA PHE A 11 -95.03 3.19 -60.91
C PHE A 11 -96.38 3.57 -61.54
N ASN A 12 -96.36 4.48 -62.51
CA ASN A 12 -97.55 4.86 -63.28
C ASN A 12 -97.98 3.73 -64.23
N VAL A 13 -99.28 3.49 -64.32
CA VAL A 13 -99.85 2.42 -65.16
C VAL A 13 -100.14 2.95 -66.56
N LYS A 14 -99.70 2.26 -67.61
CA LYS A 14 -100.00 2.56 -69.02
C LYS A 14 -100.71 1.37 -69.68
N LEU A 15 -101.57 1.64 -70.66
CA LEU A 15 -102.24 0.62 -71.47
C LEU A 15 -101.17 -0.15 -72.28
N ARG A 16 -100.90 -1.42 -71.91
CA ARG A 16 -99.73 -2.27 -72.31
C ARG A 16 -98.45 -2.13 -71.44
N GLY A 17 -98.58 -1.97 -70.12
CA GLY A 17 -97.45 -2.03 -69.17
C GLY A 17 -97.11 -3.45 -68.69
N PHE A 18 -96.02 -3.58 -67.95
CA PHE A 18 -95.63 -4.81 -67.24
C PHE A 18 -96.64 -5.20 -66.16
N ASP A 19 -96.69 -6.49 -65.83
CA ASP A 19 -97.53 -7.00 -64.75
C ASP A 19 -97.09 -6.44 -63.40
N LYS A 20 -98.05 -5.92 -62.62
CA LYS A 20 -97.77 -5.31 -61.31
C LYS A 20 -97.30 -6.32 -60.27
N GLU A 21 -97.80 -7.56 -60.32
CA GLU A 21 -97.43 -8.61 -59.37
C GLU A 21 -96.02 -9.12 -59.66
N GLU A 22 -95.68 -9.33 -60.93
CA GLU A 22 -94.33 -9.74 -61.34
C GLU A 22 -93.29 -8.65 -61.03
N VAL A 23 -93.61 -7.38 -61.31
CA VAL A 23 -92.75 -6.24 -60.95
C VAL A 23 -92.58 -6.15 -59.44
N ARG A 24 -93.64 -6.35 -58.63
CA ARG A 24 -93.51 -6.37 -57.16
C ARG A 24 -92.63 -7.52 -56.66
N ALA A 25 -92.79 -8.71 -57.21
CA ALA A 25 -91.96 -9.86 -56.83
C ALA A 25 -90.47 -9.63 -57.17
N PHE A 26 -90.19 -9.00 -58.32
CA PHE A 26 -88.83 -8.62 -58.69
C PHE A 26 -88.27 -7.52 -57.76
N LEU A 27 -89.05 -6.46 -57.47
CA LEU A 27 -88.63 -5.41 -56.55
C LEU A 27 -88.35 -5.93 -55.14
N SER A 28 -89.08 -6.95 -54.68
CA SER A 28 -88.79 -7.61 -53.40
C SER A 28 -87.40 -8.26 -53.41
N LYS A 29 -87.09 -9.07 -54.44
CA LYS A 29 -85.78 -9.71 -54.57
C LYS A 29 -84.64 -8.70 -54.67
N VAL A 30 -84.82 -7.64 -55.46
CA VAL A 30 -83.84 -6.55 -55.59
C VAL A 30 -83.67 -5.81 -54.26
N ALA A 31 -84.75 -5.60 -53.50
CA ALA A 31 -84.68 -4.96 -52.20
C ALA A 31 -83.93 -5.84 -51.17
N ASP A 32 -84.13 -7.16 -51.19
CA ASP A 32 -83.42 -8.10 -50.33
C ASP A 32 -81.92 -8.13 -50.67
N GLU A 33 -81.56 -8.23 -51.94
CA GLU A 33 -80.17 -8.25 -52.40
C GLU A 33 -79.45 -6.91 -52.12
N VAL A 34 -80.13 -5.78 -52.28
CA VAL A 34 -79.61 -4.46 -51.88
C VAL A 34 -79.42 -4.36 -50.36
N TYR A 35 -80.29 -5.00 -49.57
CA TYR A 35 -80.13 -5.04 -48.12
C TYR A 35 -78.91 -5.87 -47.71
N GLU A 36 -78.73 -7.05 -48.30
CA GLU A 36 -77.56 -7.90 -48.05
C GLU A 36 -76.25 -7.19 -48.43
N LEU A 37 -76.18 -6.58 -49.61
CA LEU A 37 -75.03 -5.77 -50.04
C LEU A 37 -74.75 -4.60 -49.10
N GLN A 38 -75.78 -3.96 -48.53
CA GLN A 38 -75.61 -2.88 -47.56
C GLN A 38 -75.04 -3.38 -46.23
N GLN A 39 -75.45 -4.55 -45.77
CA GLN A 39 -74.90 -5.16 -44.56
C GLN A 39 -73.45 -5.62 -44.77
N GLU A 40 -73.17 -6.28 -45.90
CA GLU A 40 -71.81 -6.71 -46.24
C GLU A 40 -70.88 -5.51 -46.37
N LYS A 41 -71.31 -4.44 -47.06
CA LYS A 41 -70.55 -3.19 -47.15
C LYS A 41 -70.23 -2.64 -45.76
N LYS A 42 -71.21 -2.56 -44.86
CA LYS A 42 -71.02 -2.03 -43.50
C LYS A 42 -70.03 -2.89 -42.70
N GLU A 43 -70.10 -4.21 -42.84
CA GLU A 43 -69.18 -5.13 -42.17
C GLU A 43 -67.76 -5.03 -42.75
N LEU A 44 -67.62 -4.87 -44.06
CA LEU A 44 -66.33 -4.63 -44.71
C LEU A 44 -65.72 -3.28 -44.29
N GLU A 45 -66.52 -2.21 -44.22
CA GLU A 45 -66.09 -0.91 -43.72
C GLU A 45 -65.60 -1.01 -42.27
N ARG A 46 -66.31 -1.73 -41.41
CA ARG A 46 -65.91 -1.98 -40.02
C ARG A 46 -64.59 -2.76 -39.92
N LYS A 47 -64.42 -3.80 -40.75
CA LYS A 47 -63.16 -4.56 -40.80
C LYS A 47 -61.99 -3.71 -41.31
N LEU A 48 -62.25 -2.85 -42.29
CA LEU A 48 -61.25 -1.93 -42.83
C LEU A 48 -60.79 -0.93 -41.76
N GLU A 49 -61.73 -0.36 -41.01
CA GLU A 49 -61.43 0.54 -39.89
C GLU A 49 -60.56 -0.14 -38.84
N LEU A 50 -60.96 -1.34 -38.38
CA LEU A 50 -60.15 -2.10 -37.42
C LEU A 50 -58.75 -2.46 -37.93
N ALA A 51 -58.64 -2.89 -39.19
CA ALA A 51 -57.35 -3.21 -39.78
C ALA A 51 -56.47 -1.95 -39.94
N SER A 52 -57.08 -0.80 -40.27
CA SER A 52 -56.38 0.48 -40.35
C SER A 52 -55.87 0.92 -38.99
N ASP A 53 -56.67 0.78 -37.94
CA ASP A 53 -56.26 1.08 -36.56
C ASP A 53 -55.11 0.18 -36.12
N GLU A 54 -55.18 -1.13 -36.43
CA GLU A 54 -54.11 -2.07 -36.08
C GLU A 54 -52.79 -1.74 -36.80
N ILE A 55 -52.85 -1.33 -38.08
CA ILE A 55 -51.68 -0.87 -38.83
C ILE A 55 -51.08 0.37 -38.16
N SER A 56 -51.90 1.36 -37.81
CA SER A 56 -51.44 2.58 -37.12
C SER A 56 -50.76 2.25 -35.78
N ASP A 57 -51.30 1.30 -35.02
CA ASP A 57 -50.70 0.83 -33.78
C ASP A 57 -49.34 0.14 -34.00
N TYR A 58 -49.22 -0.67 -35.05
CA TYR A 58 -47.94 -1.30 -35.41
C TYR A 58 -46.91 -0.28 -35.86
N GLU A 59 -47.29 0.73 -36.65
CA GLU A 59 -46.40 1.82 -37.05
C GLU A 59 -45.89 2.58 -35.81
N GLY A 60 -46.77 2.91 -34.86
CA GLY A 60 -46.38 3.55 -33.60
C GLY A 60 -45.42 2.71 -32.75
N LYS A 61 -45.63 1.38 -32.71
CA LYS A 61 -44.73 0.44 -32.02
C LYS A 61 -43.38 0.32 -32.73
N GLN A 62 -43.38 0.26 -34.06
CA GLN A 62 -42.15 0.21 -34.87
C GLN A 62 -41.32 1.48 -34.66
N ASP A 63 -41.96 2.63 -34.63
CA ASP A 63 -41.32 3.91 -34.34
C ASP A 63 -40.71 3.96 -32.93
N ALA A 64 -41.45 3.47 -31.93
CA ALA A 64 -40.94 3.38 -30.56
C ALA A 64 -39.74 2.42 -30.45
N LEU A 65 -39.78 1.31 -31.19
CA LEU A 65 -38.67 0.35 -31.26
C LEU A 65 -37.45 0.98 -31.93
N ASN A 66 -37.62 1.65 -33.07
CA ASN A 66 -36.54 2.34 -33.76
C ASN A 66 -35.88 3.40 -32.88
N ARG A 67 -36.68 4.22 -32.16
CA ARG A 67 -36.13 5.19 -31.20
C ARG A 67 -35.35 4.50 -30.08
N SER A 68 -35.87 3.40 -29.55
CA SER A 68 -35.19 2.63 -28.49
C SER A 68 -33.85 2.07 -28.97
N ILE A 69 -33.77 1.60 -30.22
CA ILE A 69 -32.52 1.09 -30.81
C ILE A 69 -31.48 2.21 -30.91
N VAL A 70 -31.87 3.39 -31.39
CA VAL A 70 -30.95 4.53 -31.50
C VAL A 70 -30.42 4.93 -30.11
N VAL A 71 -31.30 5.03 -29.11
CA VAL A 71 -30.88 5.34 -27.74
C VAL A 71 -29.96 4.26 -27.17
N ALA A 72 -30.23 2.99 -27.44
CA ALA A 72 -29.37 1.90 -27.00
C ALA A 72 -28.00 1.93 -27.69
N GLN A 73 -27.93 2.28 -28.96
CA GLN A 73 -26.68 2.46 -29.71
C GLN A 73 -25.87 3.64 -29.13
N ASP A 74 -26.50 4.80 -28.94
CA ASP A 74 -25.86 5.96 -28.33
C ASP A 74 -25.34 5.66 -26.92
N ALA A 75 -26.10 4.90 -26.12
CA ALA A 75 -25.68 4.48 -24.79
C ALA A 75 -24.49 3.50 -24.85
N ALA A 76 -24.50 2.57 -25.80
CA ALA A 76 -23.38 1.63 -25.99
C ALA A 76 -22.11 2.36 -26.45
N ASP A 77 -22.22 3.34 -27.35
CA ASP A 77 -21.09 4.13 -27.81
C ASP A 77 -20.52 5.00 -26.69
N ARG A 78 -21.37 5.65 -25.90
CA ARG A 78 -20.94 6.41 -24.71
C ARG A 78 -20.24 5.52 -23.69
N LEU A 79 -20.79 4.34 -23.40
CA LEU A 79 -20.18 3.39 -22.47
C LEU A 79 -18.81 2.93 -22.96
N LYS A 80 -18.67 2.70 -24.28
CA LYS A 80 -17.39 2.31 -24.89
C LYS A 80 -16.35 3.43 -24.80
N GLU A 81 -16.74 4.67 -25.06
CA GLU A 81 -15.86 5.83 -24.93
C GLU A 81 -15.43 6.04 -23.47
N GLU A 82 -16.37 5.98 -22.54
CA GLU A 82 -16.10 6.12 -21.10
C GLU A 82 -15.18 5.02 -20.59
N ALA A 83 -15.43 3.75 -20.95
CA ALA A 83 -14.56 2.64 -20.60
C ALA A 83 -13.14 2.79 -21.18
N HIS A 84 -13.01 3.33 -22.40
CA HIS A 84 -11.71 3.57 -23.00
C HIS A 84 -10.96 4.70 -22.30
N ASN A 85 -11.65 5.79 -21.96
CA ASN A 85 -11.07 6.90 -21.21
C ASN A 85 -10.64 6.47 -19.81
N GLU A 86 -11.47 5.71 -19.10
CA GLU A 86 -11.16 5.17 -17.78
C GLU A 86 -9.96 4.21 -17.84
N ALA A 87 -9.90 3.34 -18.85
CA ALA A 87 -8.75 2.46 -19.05
C ALA A 87 -7.45 3.25 -19.27
N ASN A 88 -7.50 4.30 -20.10
CA ASN A 88 -6.35 5.17 -20.33
C ASN A 88 -5.95 5.94 -19.06
N HIS A 89 -6.92 6.38 -18.26
CA HIS A 89 -6.68 7.04 -16.99
C HIS A 89 -6.00 6.10 -15.99
N LEU A 90 -6.50 4.86 -15.86
CA LEU A 90 -5.93 3.84 -15.00
C LEU A 90 -4.48 3.51 -15.39
N ILE A 91 -4.20 3.38 -16.69
CA ILE A 91 -2.84 3.13 -17.20
C ILE A 91 -1.93 4.31 -16.83
N ALA A 92 -2.36 5.55 -17.11
CA ALA A 92 -1.57 6.74 -16.79
C ALA A 92 -1.30 6.88 -15.28
N GLN A 93 -2.28 6.55 -14.44
CA GLN A 93 -2.12 6.53 -13.00
C GLN A 93 -1.13 5.45 -12.55
N ALA A 94 -1.27 4.22 -13.06
CA ALA A 94 -0.36 3.13 -12.75
C ALA A 94 1.09 3.44 -13.17
N GLU A 95 1.29 4.07 -14.33
CA GLU A 95 2.61 4.53 -14.78
C GLU A 95 3.18 5.63 -13.86
N ALA A 96 2.35 6.58 -13.43
CA ALA A 96 2.76 7.63 -12.50
C ALA A 96 3.16 7.06 -11.13
N ASP A 97 2.37 6.12 -10.60
CA ASP A 97 2.63 5.45 -9.33
C ASP A 97 3.89 4.58 -9.40
N ALA A 98 4.08 3.83 -10.49
CA ALA A 98 5.29 3.05 -10.73
C ALA A 98 6.54 3.94 -10.77
N LYS A 99 6.47 5.07 -11.48
CA LYS A 99 7.57 6.04 -11.54
C LYS A 99 7.85 6.68 -10.18
N ALA A 100 6.82 7.00 -9.41
CA ALA A 100 6.98 7.54 -8.07
C ALA A 100 7.66 6.52 -7.14
N LEU A 101 7.28 5.24 -7.24
CA LEU A 101 7.88 4.15 -6.49
C LEU A 101 9.36 3.95 -6.86
N GLU A 102 9.69 3.96 -8.16
CA GLU A 102 11.07 3.87 -8.64
C GLU A 102 11.93 5.00 -8.08
N GLN A 103 11.45 6.25 -8.17
CA GLN A 103 12.15 7.40 -7.61
C GLN A 103 12.33 7.33 -6.10
N ALA A 104 11.32 6.83 -5.37
CA ALA A 104 11.41 6.62 -3.93
C ALA A 104 12.46 5.55 -3.59
N ALA A 105 12.49 4.45 -4.34
CA ALA A 105 13.47 3.38 -4.19
C ALA A 105 14.89 3.89 -4.49
N GLU A 106 15.10 4.62 -5.58
CA GLU A 106 16.39 5.24 -5.92
C GLU A 106 16.89 6.16 -4.81
N LYS A 107 16.02 7.04 -4.29
CA LYS A 107 16.37 7.92 -3.17
C LYS A 107 16.75 7.14 -1.93
N LYS A 108 16.04 6.06 -1.62
CA LYS A 108 16.35 5.19 -0.48
C LYS A 108 17.71 4.51 -0.65
N VAL A 109 18.00 3.97 -1.84
CA VAL A 109 19.29 3.36 -2.16
C VAL A 109 20.43 4.39 -2.06
N GLN A 110 20.24 5.59 -2.59
CA GLN A 110 21.23 6.67 -2.48
C GLN A 110 21.48 7.06 -1.02
N ALA A 111 20.43 7.14 -0.19
CA ALA A 111 20.57 7.42 1.24
C ALA A 111 21.35 6.31 1.96
N MET A 112 21.00 5.04 1.72
CA MET A 112 21.72 3.89 2.27
C MET A 112 23.18 3.87 1.84
N MET A 113 23.47 4.18 0.57
CA MET A 113 24.84 4.22 0.06
C MET A 113 25.66 5.33 0.72
N LYS A 114 25.08 6.52 0.91
CA LYS A 114 25.72 7.62 1.65
C LYS A 114 26.03 7.23 3.09
N GLU A 115 25.08 6.59 3.76
CA GLU A 115 25.28 6.11 5.13
C GLU A 115 26.37 5.05 5.21
N ALA A 116 26.39 4.10 4.28
CA ALA A 116 27.42 3.07 4.20
C ALA A 116 28.81 3.67 3.97
N ILE A 117 28.94 4.66 3.06
CA ILE A 117 30.19 5.38 2.84
C ILE A 117 30.64 6.12 4.10
N ALA A 118 29.72 6.80 4.79
CA ALA A 118 30.03 7.49 6.04
C ALA A 118 30.51 6.52 7.13
N LYS A 119 29.89 5.33 7.23
CA LYS A 119 30.34 4.26 8.13
C LYS A 119 31.74 3.76 7.77
N VAL A 120 32.04 3.55 6.49
CA VAL A 120 33.37 3.14 6.03
C VAL A 120 34.42 4.18 6.40
N HIS A 121 34.16 5.47 6.15
CA HIS A 121 35.08 6.54 6.54
C HIS A 121 35.33 6.57 8.04
N ARG A 122 34.26 6.46 8.84
CA ARG A 122 34.39 6.40 10.30
C ARG A 122 35.26 5.23 10.77
N ILE A 123 35.04 4.03 10.21
CA ILE A 123 35.86 2.85 10.54
C ILE A 123 37.31 3.05 10.12
N GLN A 124 37.56 3.69 8.97
CA GLN A 124 38.92 4.03 8.53
C GLN A 124 39.61 4.98 9.51
N ASP A 125 38.93 6.05 9.92
CA ASP A 125 39.46 7.02 10.89
C ASP A 125 39.75 6.36 12.25
N GLU A 126 38.81 5.54 12.75
CA GLU A 126 38.98 4.77 14.00
C GLU A 126 40.16 3.78 13.90
N THR A 127 40.32 3.11 12.76
CA THR A 127 41.44 2.18 12.51
C THR A 127 42.78 2.92 12.47
N GLU A 128 42.83 4.08 11.83
CA GLU A 128 44.05 4.89 11.76
C GLU A 128 44.44 5.44 13.14
N ALA A 129 43.48 5.92 13.91
CA ALA A 129 43.70 6.36 15.30
C ALA A 129 44.23 5.20 16.17
N LEU A 130 43.63 4.02 16.09
CA LEU A 130 44.10 2.83 16.82
C LEU A 130 45.52 2.42 16.39
N ARG A 131 45.82 2.50 15.09
CA ARG A 131 47.16 2.23 14.57
C ARG A 131 48.19 3.20 15.14
N GLN A 132 47.86 4.49 15.19
CA GLN A 132 48.73 5.52 15.77
C GLN A 132 48.95 5.28 17.27
N GLN A 133 47.88 4.94 18.01
CA GLN A 133 47.97 4.60 19.44
C GLN A 133 48.88 3.39 19.67
N SER A 134 48.76 2.34 18.86
CA SER A 134 49.62 1.14 18.95
C SER A 134 51.10 1.47 18.69
N VAL A 135 51.38 2.32 17.70
CA VAL A 135 52.74 2.80 17.42
C VAL A 135 53.29 3.62 18.60
N GLN A 136 52.49 4.54 19.15
CA GLN A 136 52.90 5.34 20.32
C GLN A 136 53.16 4.45 21.54
N PHE A 137 52.26 3.51 21.84
CA PHE A 137 52.43 2.55 22.92
C PHE A 137 53.70 1.71 22.75
N ASN A 138 54.00 1.25 21.54
CA ASN A 138 55.23 0.50 21.28
C ASN A 138 56.48 1.35 21.53
N ILE A 139 56.47 2.62 21.12
CA ILE A 139 57.56 3.57 21.41
C ILE A 139 57.72 3.79 22.92
N GLU A 140 56.62 3.99 23.65
CA GLU A 140 56.62 4.16 25.10
C GLU A 140 57.13 2.92 25.84
N LEU A 141 56.69 1.73 25.41
CA LEU A 141 57.13 0.46 25.97
C LEU A 141 58.63 0.23 25.72
N ASN A 142 59.14 0.53 24.52
CA ASN A 142 60.57 0.47 24.24
C ASN A 142 61.36 1.45 25.11
N LYS A 143 60.91 2.69 25.28
CA LYS A 143 61.54 3.66 26.19
C LYS A 143 61.57 3.16 27.64
N MET A 144 60.48 2.55 28.11
CA MET A 144 60.41 1.96 29.44
C MET A 144 61.41 0.80 29.58
N LEU A 145 61.49 -0.08 28.58
CA LEU A 145 62.46 -1.18 28.56
C LEU A 145 63.90 -0.66 28.51
N GLU A 146 64.21 0.37 27.72
CA GLU A 146 65.52 1.03 27.71
C GLU A 146 65.87 1.63 29.08
N ALA A 147 64.91 2.24 29.77
CA ALA A 147 65.09 2.73 31.14
C ALA A 147 65.39 1.57 32.10
N TYR A 148 64.64 0.47 32.04
CA TYR A 148 64.91 -0.73 32.83
C TYR A 148 66.28 -1.34 32.53
N GLN A 149 66.67 -1.42 31.25
CA GLN A 149 68.00 -1.87 30.84
C GLN A 149 69.10 -0.95 31.34
N THR A 150 68.88 0.36 31.36
CA THR A 150 69.83 1.33 31.91
C THR A 150 69.98 1.14 33.41
N VAL A 151 68.88 0.96 34.14
CA VAL A 151 68.92 0.70 35.59
C VAL A 151 69.61 -0.63 35.90
N LEU A 152 69.36 -1.69 35.13
CA LEU A 152 70.00 -3.00 35.29
C LEU A 152 71.45 -3.03 34.80
N GLY A 153 71.76 -2.22 33.79
CA GLY A 153 73.09 -2.09 33.19
C GLY A 153 74.01 -1.12 33.93
N ASP A 154 73.46 -0.30 34.83
CA ASP A 154 74.22 0.64 35.66
C ASP A 154 75.25 -0.12 36.50
N ASP A 155 76.49 0.35 36.47
CA ASP A 155 77.60 -0.20 37.24
C ASP A 155 77.33 -0.12 38.75
N LYS A 156 76.30 0.63 39.19
CA LYS A 156 75.77 0.54 40.56
C LYS A 156 75.42 -0.88 41.00
N TRP A 157 74.78 -1.70 40.16
CA TRP A 157 74.46 -3.09 40.55
C TRP A 157 75.69 -3.97 40.56
N LYS A 158 76.62 -3.77 39.62
CA LYS A 158 77.92 -4.47 39.65
C LYS A 158 78.77 -4.05 40.84
N ASN A 159 78.66 -2.80 41.30
CA ASN A 159 79.38 -2.26 42.44
C ASN A 159 78.73 -2.69 43.77
N LEU A 160 77.40 -2.74 43.84
CA LEU A 160 76.64 -3.32 44.97
C LEU A 160 76.87 -4.83 45.12
N LEU A 161 77.02 -5.56 44.01
CA LEU A 161 77.35 -6.99 43.99
C LEU A 161 78.86 -7.26 43.98
N SER A 162 79.70 -6.21 44.00
CA SER A 162 81.14 -6.39 44.08
C SER A 162 81.53 -6.79 45.50
N ILE A 163 82.44 -7.76 45.60
CA ILE A 163 82.88 -8.36 46.86
C ILE A 163 83.56 -7.32 47.79
N GLU A 164 84.02 -6.18 47.26
CA GLU A 164 84.67 -5.13 48.04
C GLU A 164 83.69 -4.32 48.90
N THR A 165 82.49 -4.05 48.38
CA THR A 165 81.42 -3.35 49.13
C THR A 165 80.80 -4.23 50.21
N ILE A 166 80.67 -5.54 49.95
CA ILE A 166 80.14 -6.52 50.92
C ILE A 166 81.08 -6.69 52.12
N ASN A 167 82.39 -6.58 51.91
CA ASN A 167 83.39 -6.65 52.98
C ASN A 167 83.56 -5.33 53.78
N GLN A 168 82.98 -4.21 53.33
CA GLN A 168 82.97 -2.94 54.06
C GLN A 168 81.74 -2.76 54.97
N ILE A 169 80.81 -3.72 54.98
CA ILE A 169 79.76 -3.76 55.99
C ILE A 169 80.43 -4.29 57.27
N GLU A 170 80.80 -3.38 58.19
CA GLU A 170 81.21 -3.79 59.52
C GLU A 170 80.03 -4.50 60.20
N LEU A 171 80.29 -5.69 60.74
CA LEU A 171 79.29 -6.52 61.43
C LEU A 171 78.60 -5.75 62.57
N GLU A 172 79.30 -4.77 63.15
CA GLU A 172 78.82 -3.90 64.23
C GLU A 172 77.62 -3.03 63.81
N ASP A 173 77.66 -2.41 62.62
CA ASP A 173 76.58 -1.52 62.14
C ASP A 173 75.28 -2.30 61.86
N THR A 174 75.41 -3.56 61.43
CA THR A 174 74.23 -4.44 61.21
C THR A 174 73.63 -4.95 62.51
N ILE A 175 74.44 -5.16 63.56
CA ILE A 175 73.96 -5.56 64.90
C ILE A 175 73.23 -4.39 65.57
N GLU A 176 73.68 -3.15 65.35
CA GLU A 176 73.05 -1.95 65.91
C GLU A 176 71.70 -1.65 65.25
N ALA A 177 71.61 -1.78 63.92
CA ALA A 177 70.35 -1.63 63.18
C ALA A 177 69.32 -2.71 63.53
N VAL A 178 69.74 -3.97 63.69
CA VAL A 178 68.85 -5.07 64.14
C VAL A 178 68.40 -4.88 65.59
N ARG A 179 69.26 -4.35 66.48
CA ARG A 179 68.86 -3.98 67.85
C ARG A 179 67.84 -2.85 67.88
N GLN A 180 67.97 -1.89 66.97
CA GLN A 180 67.05 -0.76 66.88
C GLN A 180 65.67 -1.21 66.36
N MET A 181 65.64 -2.09 65.35
CA MET A 181 64.41 -2.73 64.88
C MET A 181 63.78 -3.67 65.92
N ALA A 182 64.57 -4.35 66.75
CA ALA A 182 64.07 -5.24 67.82
C ALA A 182 63.53 -4.48 69.05
N ASN A 183 63.89 -3.21 69.25
CA ASN A 183 63.41 -2.39 70.36
C ASN A 183 62.16 -1.55 70.02
N GLU A 184 61.73 -1.50 68.76
CA GLU A 184 60.45 -0.88 68.36
C GLU A 184 59.27 -1.87 68.33
N ASP A 185 59.51 -3.17 68.59
CA ASP A 185 58.51 -4.24 68.48
C ASP A 185 57.85 -4.64 69.84
N GLN A 186 57.80 -3.72 70.81
CA GLN A 186 57.06 -3.91 72.06
C GLN A 186 55.86 -2.96 72.25
N VAL A 187 55.10 -2.64 71.19
CA VAL A 187 53.69 -2.26 71.33
C VAL A 187 52.88 -2.70 70.09
N VAL A 188 52.71 -4.00 69.87
CA VAL A 188 51.68 -4.51 68.95
C VAL A 188 51.00 -5.73 69.56
N GLU A 189 49.70 -5.61 69.84
CA GLU A 189 48.64 -6.58 69.49
C GLU A 189 47.30 -5.83 69.64
N THR A 190 46.76 -5.29 68.55
CA THR A 190 45.77 -5.89 67.63
C THR A 190 44.40 -6.13 68.30
N SER A 191 43.36 -5.44 67.85
CA SER A 191 42.42 -5.99 66.87
C SER A 191 41.23 -5.05 66.64
N GLU A 192 40.72 -5.14 65.40
CA GLU A 192 39.35 -4.87 64.96
C GLU A 192 38.87 -3.42 64.77
N SER A 193 39.04 -3.00 63.52
CA SER A 193 38.04 -2.39 62.64
C SER A 193 36.58 -2.52 63.10
N HIS A 194 35.87 -1.40 63.23
CA HIS A 194 34.73 -0.99 62.37
C HIS A 194 34.12 0.29 62.95
N SER A 195 34.02 1.37 62.17
CA SER A 195 33.05 2.43 62.46
C SER A 195 32.50 2.95 61.14
N GLU A 196 31.25 2.57 60.93
CA GLU A 196 30.25 3.22 60.09
C GLU A 196 30.35 4.75 60.14
N ILE A 197 30.25 5.38 58.96
CA ILE A 197 29.53 6.65 58.80
C ILE A 197 28.68 6.53 57.54
N GLU A 198 27.38 6.35 57.79
CA GLU A 198 26.22 6.65 56.94
C GLU A 198 26.23 8.16 56.55
N ASP A 199 26.05 8.49 55.27
CA ASP A 199 24.89 9.20 54.64
C ASP A 199 25.49 10.43 53.94
N GLU A 200 25.16 10.93 52.75
CA GLU A 200 23.96 11.14 51.93
C GLU A 200 24.59 11.53 50.55
N ASP A 201 24.17 11.16 49.34
CA ASP A 201 22.94 11.52 48.62
C ASP A 201 23.14 11.14 47.14
N GLY A 202 22.06 10.83 46.42
CA GLY A 202 22.02 11.06 44.96
C GLY A 202 21.74 9.86 44.05
N LEU A 203 20.48 9.44 44.07
CA LEU A 203 19.72 8.67 43.08
C LEU A 203 20.24 8.71 41.62
N GLY A 204 20.27 7.53 40.99
CA GLY A 204 20.42 7.39 39.54
C GLY A 204 20.25 5.96 39.04
N ASN A 205 18.98 5.51 38.97
CA ASN A 205 18.52 4.24 38.39
C ASN A 205 19.37 3.72 37.22
N ARG A 206 19.83 2.47 37.32
CA ARG A 206 20.13 1.63 36.15
C ARG A 206 19.06 0.54 36.09
N GLU A 207 18.08 0.80 35.25
CA GLU A 207 17.07 -0.16 34.82
C GLU A 207 17.79 -1.29 34.06
N ALA A 208 17.45 -2.53 34.41
CA ALA A 208 17.98 -3.73 33.78
C ALA A 208 17.55 -3.76 32.31
N VAL A 209 18.51 -3.99 31.41
CA VAL A 209 18.23 -4.26 30.00
C VAL A 209 17.63 -5.67 29.92
N GLU A 210 16.32 -5.76 29.69
CA GLU A 210 15.65 -6.98 29.26
C GLU A 210 16.21 -7.44 27.91
N LEU A 211 16.53 -8.73 27.83
CA LEU A 211 16.86 -9.43 26.59
C LEU A 211 15.58 -9.56 25.74
N PRO A 212 15.63 -9.37 24.41
CA PRO A 212 14.44 -9.51 23.59
C PRO A 212 14.00 -10.97 23.46
N ASP A 213 12.71 -11.20 23.64
CA ASP A 213 12.01 -12.45 23.38
C ASP A 213 12.16 -12.86 21.91
N PHE A 214 12.56 -14.11 21.69
CA PHE A 214 12.40 -14.78 20.40
C PHE A 214 11.00 -15.37 20.35
N ASP A 215 10.09 -14.74 19.62
CA ASP A 215 8.86 -15.38 19.17
C ASP A 215 8.75 -15.37 17.64
N ASP A 216 8.49 -16.58 17.14
CA ASP A 216 7.68 -16.95 15.99
C ASP A 216 8.14 -16.58 14.58
N ALA A 217 8.72 -17.60 13.94
CA ALA A 217 8.69 -17.79 12.50
C ALA A 217 7.33 -18.38 12.08
N GLU A 218 6.60 -17.63 11.25
CA GLU A 218 5.66 -18.15 10.25
C GLU A 218 6.35 -18.28 8.89
#